data_AF-W2DM13-F1
#
_entry.id   AF-W2DM13-F1
#
_cell.length_a   1.000
_cell.length_b   1.000
_cell.length_c   1.000
_cell.angle_alpha   90.00
_cell.angle_beta   90.00
_cell.angle_gamma   90.00
#
_symmetry.space_group_name_H-M   'P 1'
#
loop_
_entity.id
_entity.type
_entity.pdbx_description
1 polymer ?
#
loop_
_entity_poly.entity_id
_entity_poly.type
_entity_poly.pdbx_seq_one_letter_code
_entity_poly.pdbx_strand_id
1 'polypeptide(L)' 'MPVFALVDCNSFYASCERVFRPDLSSTPIVVLSNNDLRGGNR' A
#
# COMPACT_ATOMS: atom_id res chain seq x y z
N MET A 1 -30.54 -7.16 15.21
CA MET A 1 -29.45 -7.94 14.60
C MET A 1 -28.37 -6.95 14.17
N PRO A 2 -27.08 -7.16 14.49
CA PRO A 2 -26.03 -6.23 14.07
C PRO A 2 -25.79 -6.35 12.56
N VAL A 3 -25.53 -5.21 11.91
CA VAL A 3 -25.15 -5.12 10.50
C VAL A 3 -23.64 -4.92 10.44
N PHE A 4 -22.96 -5.71 9.63
CA PHE A 4 -21.53 -5.60 9.39
C PHE A 4 -21.25 -5.23 7.94
N ALA A 5 -20.18 -4.50 7.71
CA ALA A 5 -19.67 -4.17 6.39
C ALA A 5 -18.16 -4.45 6.33
N LEU A 6 -17.71 -4.98 5.19
CA LEU A 6 -16.29 -5.16 4.90
C LEU A 6 -15.80 -3.91 4.16
N VAL A 7 -14.70 -3.33 4.64
CA VAL A 7 -14.04 -2.19 4.01
C VAL A 7 -12.60 -2.58 3.72
N ASP A 8 -12.20 -2.43 2.46
CA ASP A 8 -10.83 -2.66 1.99
C ASP A 8 -10.39 -1.50 1.09
N CYS A 9 -9.07 -1.26 1.03
CA CYS A 9 -8.49 -0.19 0.24
C CYS A 9 -7.58 -0.73 -0.86
N ASN A 10 -7.81 -0.29 -2.10
CA ASN A 10 -6.95 -0.62 -3.23
C ASN A 10 -5.51 -0.16 -2.98
N SER A 11 -4.59 -1.11 -2.81
CA SER A 11 -3.16 -0.86 -2.60
C SER A 11 -2.89 0.23 -1.54
N PHE A 12 -3.52 0.09 -0.36
CA PHE A 12 -3.61 1.13 0.68
C PHE A 12 -2.38 2.02 0.83
N TYR A 13 -1.20 1.45 1.15
CA TYR A 13 0.02 2.24 1.35
C TYR A 13 0.43 3.04 0.11
N ALA A 14 0.40 2.44 -1.08
CA ALA A 14 0.71 3.15 -2.32
C ALA A 14 -0.33 4.24 -2.66
N SER A 15 -1.59 4.01 -2.33
CA SER A 15 -2.65 5.01 -2.50
C SER A 15 -2.47 6.19 -1.54
N CYS A 16 -2.08 5.94 -0.29
CA CYS A 16 -1.73 7.00 0.67
C CYS A 16 -0.52 7.82 0.18
N GLU A 17 0.54 7.17 -0.32
CA GLU A 17 1.70 7.89 -0.87
C GLU A 17 1.27 8.86 -1.99
N ARG A 18 0.40 8.44 -2.92
CA ARG A 18 -0.07 9.34 -4.00
C ARG A 18 -0.87 10.55 -3.51
N VAL A 19 -1.56 10.45 -2.38
CA VAL A 19 -2.28 11.60 -1.79
C VAL A 19 -1.29 12.66 -1.32
N PHE A 20 -0.18 12.25 -0.71
CA PHE A 20 0.83 13.17 -0.16
C PHE A 20 1.97 13.48 -1.15
N ARG A 21 2.12 12.70 -2.21
CA ARG A 21 3.07 12.85 -3.32
C ARG A 21 2.33 12.80 -4.67
N PRO A 22 1.65 13.89 -5.07
CA PRO A 22 0.86 13.94 -6.30
C PRO A 22 1.68 13.68 -7.58
N ASP A 23 3.00 13.94 -7.52
CA ASP A 23 3.96 13.64 -8.58
C ASP A 23 4.08 12.14 -8.89
N LEU A 24 3.61 11.25 -8.00
CA LEU A 24 3.60 9.80 -8.19
C LEU A 24 2.29 9.26 -8.79
N SER A 25 1.34 10.12 -9.15
CA SER A 25 0.01 9.71 -9.65
C SER A 25 0.06 8.78 -10.85
N SER A 26 0.90 9.09 -11.84
CA SER A 26 1.13 8.27 -13.05
C SER A 26 2.36 7.37 -12.97
N THR A 27 3.03 7.35 -11.81
CA THR A 27 4.26 6.59 -11.62
C THR A 27 3.93 5.22 -11.00
N PRO A 28 4.43 4.11 -11.57
CA PRO A 28 4.38 2.81 -10.89
C PRO A 28 5.22 2.88 -9.61
N ILE A 29 4.60 2.58 -8.47
CA ILE A 29 5.27 2.62 -7.16
C ILE A 29 4.98 1.34 -6.37
N VAL A 30 5.95 0.95 -5.54
CA VAL A 30 5.83 -0.10 -4.52
C VAL A 30 6.26 0.48 -3.18
N VAL A 31 5.55 0.11 -2.12
CA VAL A 31 5.92 0.47 -0.75
C VAL A 31 6.51 -0.77 -0.09
N LEU A 32 7.77 -0.68 0.31
CA LEU A 32 8.50 -1.76 0.98
C LEU A 32 9.00 -1.29 2.34
N SER A 33 9.02 -2.19 3.30
CA SER A 33 9.73 -2.05 4.55
C SER A 33 11.13 -2.67 4.45
N ASN A 34 11.99 -2.32 5.40
CA ASN A 34 13.34 -2.88 5.49
C ASN A 34 13.37 -4.41 5.65
N ASN A 35 12.26 -5.01 6.11
CA ASN A 35 12.17 -6.46 6.31
C ASN A 35 11.84 -7.20 5.01
N ASP A 36 11.18 -6.55 4.06
CA ASP A 36 10.77 -7.18 2.80
C ASP A 36 11.98 -7.57 1.94
N LEU A 37 13.12 -6.90 2.13
CA LEU A 37 14.38 -7.19 1.45
C LEU A 37 15.11 -8.43 1.99
N ARG A 38 14.62 -9.07 3.06
CA ARG A 38 15.29 -10.21 3.70
C ARG A 38 14.92 -11.58 3.12
N GLY A 39 14.11 -11.64 2.05
CA GLY A 39 13.63 -12.89 1.46
C GLY A 39 14.46 -13.37 0.27
N GLY A 40 15.28 -14.41 0.47
CA GLY A 40 15.88 -15.19 -0.61
C GLY A 40 16.92 -16.26 -0.20
N ASN A 41 17.59 -16.14 0.95
CA ASN A 41 18.58 -17.13 1.38
C ASN A 41 18.92 -17.05 2.90
N ARG A 42 17.91 -17.10 3.77
CA ARG A 42 18.09 -17.44 5.19
C ARG A 42 17.35 -18.73 5.47
#